data_AF-A0A0Q7SJE6-F1
#
_entry.id   AF-A0A0Q7SJE6-F1
#
_cell.length_a   1.000
_cell.length_b   1.000
_cell.length_c   1.000
_cell.angle_alpha   90.00
_cell.angle_beta   90.00
_cell.angle_gamma   90.00
#
_symmetry.space_group_name_H-M   'P 1'
#
loop_
_entity.id
_entity.type
_entity.pdbx_description
1 polymer ?
#
loop_
_entity_poly.entity_id
_entity_poly.type
_entity_poly.pdbx_seq_one_letter_code
_entity_poly.pdbx_strand_id
1 'polypeptide(L)'
;MFHCPQCDATLQPDAVVCPRCNASFGEDSTWSPVFRSPKVWTPNEVPAAQRVWYVIVCLIGLAYMGYSLYTGTFYLPNKRGNGATLRGINAYVMCAAVFFWVAHLASYVADHYDRRNNEGAYARFATQTKYWAIAFLVAAIVLPGPGR
;
A
#
# COMPACT_ATOMS: atom_id res chain seq x y z
N MET A 1 -1.65 19.49 42.90
CA MET A 1 -1.94 18.97 41.55
C MET A 1 -0.64 18.97 40.80
N PHE A 2 -0.18 17.81 40.31
CA PHE A 2 1.10 17.72 39.59
C PHE A 2 0.86 17.85 38.09
N HIS A 3 1.73 18.55 37.38
CA HIS A 3 1.64 18.77 35.94
C HIS A 3 2.88 18.23 35.24
N CYS A 4 2.70 17.63 34.06
CA CYS A 4 3.81 17.13 33.26
C CYS A 4 4.62 18.30 32.66
N PRO A 5 5.95 18.37 32.87
CA PRO A 5 6.78 19.49 32.38
C PRO A 5 6.87 19.57 30.84
N GLN A 6 6.50 18.49 30.12
CA GLN A 6 6.55 18.44 28.65
C GLN A 6 5.25 18.83 27.95
N CYS A 7 4.10 18.48 28.54
CA CYS A 7 2.81 18.57 27.83
C CYS A 7 1.66 19.11 28.69
N ASP A 8 1.98 19.57 29.90
CA ASP A 8 1.08 20.22 30.86
C ASP A 8 -0.13 19.39 31.31
N ALA A 9 -0.11 18.08 31.03
CA ALA A 9 -1.15 17.16 31.48
C ALA A 9 -1.14 17.01 33.01
N THR A 10 -2.32 16.90 33.62
CA THR A 10 -2.47 16.55 35.03
C THR A 10 -1.95 15.14 35.30
N LEU A 11 -1.09 15.01 36.32
CA LEU A 11 -0.49 13.76 36.76
C LEU A 11 -1.05 13.33 38.11
N GLN A 12 -1.13 12.02 38.31
CA GLN A 12 -1.29 11.46 39.64
C GLN A 12 0.02 11.59 40.44
N PRO A 13 -0.04 11.71 41.78
CA PRO A 13 1.15 11.92 42.62
C PRO A 13 2.24 10.84 42.51
N ASP A 14 1.85 9.61 42.15
CA ASP A 14 2.69 8.42 42.00
C ASP A 14 2.95 8.04 40.54
N ALA A 15 2.60 8.92 39.59
CA ALA A 15 2.77 8.64 38.16
C ALA A 15 4.26 8.59 37.78
N VAL A 16 4.77 7.39 37.53
CA VAL A 16 6.13 7.16 36.96
C VAL A 16 6.20 7.42 35.46
N VAL A 17 5.04 7.49 34.77
CA VAL A 17 4.93 7.80 33.34
C VAL A 17 3.74 8.72 33.09
N CYS A 18 3.90 9.73 32.22
CA CYS A 18 2.82 10.62 31.82
C CYS A 18 1.87 9.93 30.85
N PRO A 19 0.54 9.88 31.11
CA PRO A 19 -0.43 9.20 30.23
C PRO A 19 -0.63 9.91 28.88
N ARG A 20 -0.22 11.18 28.75
CA ARG A 20 -0.41 11.97 27.52
C ARG A 20 0.79 11.92 26.57
N CYS A 21 2.01 12.12 27.09
CA CYS A 21 3.23 12.18 26.26
C CYS A 21 4.21 11.03 26.51
N ASN A 22 3.86 10.10 27.40
CA ASN A 22 4.65 8.92 27.75
C ASN A 22 6.01 9.21 28.41
N ALA A 23 6.19 10.42 28.96
CA ALA A 23 7.45 10.81 29.58
C ALA A 23 7.64 10.19 30.96
N SER A 24 8.85 9.69 31.24
CA SER A 24 9.19 8.91 32.42
C SER A 24 9.84 9.76 33.52
N PHE A 25 9.36 9.59 34.75
CA PHE A 25 9.85 10.28 35.95
C PHE A 25 10.67 9.28 36.79
N GLY A 26 11.95 9.58 37.05
CA GLY A 26 12.83 8.76 37.89
C GLY A 26 12.62 9.02 39.39
N GLU A 27 13.11 8.10 40.22
CA GLU A 27 12.96 8.11 41.69
C GLU A 27 13.49 9.39 42.35
N ASP A 28 14.56 9.98 41.80
CA ASP A 28 15.18 11.21 42.33
C ASP A 28 14.61 12.50 41.71
N SER A 29 13.34 12.52 41.30
CA SER A 29 12.72 13.61 40.53
C SER A 29 13.40 13.93 39.19
N THR A 30 14.33 13.06 38.76
CA THR A 30 15.02 13.18 37.48
C THR A 30 14.08 12.74 36.38
N TRP A 31 13.64 13.67 35.54
CA TRP A 31 12.73 13.38 34.44
C TRP A 31 13.47 13.35 33.09
N SER A 32 13.13 12.37 32.25
CA SER A 32 13.66 12.27 30.88
C SER A 32 12.61 12.68 29.86
N PRO A 33 12.88 13.69 29.00
CA PRO A 33 11.96 14.07 27.93
C PRO A 33 11.79 12.94 26.94
N VAL A 34 10.53 12.65 26.59
CA VAL A 34 10.25 11.93 25.35
C VAL A 34 10.41 12.95 24.23
N PHE A 35 11.56 12.88 23.55
CA PHE A 35 11.86 13.72 22.40
C PHE A 35 10.95 13.46 21.19
N ARG A 36 10.19 12.37 21.20
CA ARG A 36 9.18 12.09 20.18
C ARG A 36 7.81 12.47 20.73
N SER A 37 7.31 13.63 20.34
CA SER A 37 5.88 13.92 20.42
C SER A 37 5.11 12.69 19.92
N PRO A 38 4.11 12.17 20.66
CA PRO A 38 3.30 11.06 20.16
C PRO A 38 2.80 11.46 18.78
N LYS A 39 3.07 10.62 17.77
CA LYS A 39 2.69 10.90 16.38
C LYS A 39 1.18 11.03 16.37
N VAL A 40 0.68 12.27 16.29
CA VAL A 40 -0.74 12.53 16.07
C VAL A 40 -1.08 11.85 14.76
N TRP A 41 -1.99 10.88 14.81
CA TRP A 41 -2.41 10.17 13.62
C TRP A 41 -3.07 11.17 12.66
N THR A 42 -2.50 11.30 11.47
CA THR A 42 -3.00 12.15 10.40
C THR A 42 -3.33 11.25 9.22
N PRO A 43 -4.58 11.24 8.73
CA PRO A 43 -4.96 10.45 7.56
C PRO A 43 -4.02 10.69 6.38
N ASN A 44 -3.79 9.66 5.58
CA ASN A 44 -2.97 9.77 4.39
C ASN A 44 -3.68 10.61 3.31
N GLU A 45 -3.03 11.68 2.85
CA GLU A 45 -3.56 12.57 1.82
C GLU A 45 -2.89 12.28 0.47
N VAL A 46 -3.64 11.63 -0.42
CA VAL A 46 -3.21 11.41 -1.80
C VAL A 46 -3.76 12.55 -2.69
N PRO A 47 -2.91 13.21 -3.50
CA PRO A 47 -3.35 14.26 -4.42
C PRO A 47 -4.52 13.81 -5.30
N ALA A 48 -5.50 14.69 -5.53
CA ALA A 48 -6.70 14.36 -6.32
C ALA A 48 -6.37 13.87 -7.73
N ALA A 49 -5.41 14.51 -8.41
CA ALA A 49 -4.95 14.12 -9.73
C ALA A 49 -4.40 12.68 -9.75
N GLN A 50 -3.63 12.29 -8.73
CA GLN A 50 -3.06 10.95 -8.62
C GLN A 50 -4.13 9.89 -8.36
N ARG A 51 -5.16 10.21 -7.56
CA ARG A 51 -6.31 9.33 -7.35
C ARG A 51 -7.09 9.07 -8.63
N VAL A 52 -7.42 10.14 -9.36
CA VAL A 52 -8.12 10.03 -10.66
C VAL A 52 -7.30 9.21 -11.65
N TRP A 53 -5.99 9.47 -11.72
CA TRP A 53 -5.08 8.71 -12.57
C TRP A 53 -5.08 7.21 -12.22
N TYR A 54 -4.96 6.85 -10.94
CA TYR A 54 -5.00 5.45 -10.51
C TYR A 54 -6.33 4.78 -10.85
N VAL A 55 -7.47 5.47 -10.67
CA VAL A 55 -8.78 4.94 -11.07
C VAL A 55 -8.83 4.69 -12.57
N ILE A 56 -8.40 5.65 -13.40
CA ILE A 56 -8.35 5.50 -14.86
C ILE A 56 -7.48 4.29 -15.26
N VAL A 57 -6.28 4.20 -14.67
CA VAL A 57 -5.34 3.11 -14.95
C VAL A 57 -5.92 1.75 -14.52
N CYS A 58 -6.59 1.67 -13.37
CA CYS A 58 -7.30 0.47 -12.94
C CYS A 58 -8.41 0.07 -13.93
N LEU A 59 -9.21 1.03 -14.40
CA LEU A 59 -10.28 0.76 -15.36
C LEU A 59 -9.73 0.26 -16.69
N ILE A 60 -8.67 0.88 -17.21
CA ILE A 60 -7.98 0.44 -18.43
C ILE A 60 -7.40 -0.97 -18.22
N GLY A 61 -6.73 -1.22 -17.09
CA GLY A 61 -6.16 -2.53 -16.77
C GLY A 61 -7.22 -3.62 -16.70
N LEU A 62 -8.37 -3.36 -16.06
CA LEU A 62 -9.48 -4.30 -15.98
C LEU A 62 -10.13 -4.55 -17.34
N ALA A 63 -10.35 -3.51 -18.14
CA ALA A 63 -10.87 -3.65 -19.50
C ALA A 63 -9.92 -4.47 -20.38
N TYR A 64 -8.62 -4.20 -20.29
CA TYR A 64 -7.59 -4.93 -21.04
C TYR A 64 -7.51 -6.40 -20.61
N MET A 65 -7.51 -6.66 -19.30
CA MET A 65 -7.59 -8.01 -18.75
C MET A 65 -8.85 -8.75 -19.22
N GLY A 66 -10.02 -8.10 -19.17
CA GLY A 66 -11.27 -8.67 -19.64
C GLY A 66 -11.24 -9.02 -21.13
N TYR A 67 -10.70 -8.12 -21.96
CA TYR A 67 -10.50 -8.37 -23.39
C TYR A 67 -9.55 -9.55 -23.65
N SER A 68 -8.46 -9.66 -22.87
CA SER A 68 -7.54 -10.79 -22.98
C SER A 68 -8.15 -12.13 -22.56
N LEU A 69 -8.96 -12.14 -21.51
CA LEU A 69 -9.71 -13.33 -21.10
C LEU A 69 -10.74 -13.76 -22.17
N TYR A 70 -11.40 -12.79 -22.81
CA TYR A 70 -12.36 -13.04 -23.89
C TYR A 70 -11.70 -13.64 -25.14
N THR A 71 -10.54 -13.12 -25.56
CA THR A 71 -9.82 -13.58 -26.76
C THR A 71 -8.91 -14.78 -26.52
N GLY A 72 -8.60 -15.10 -25.26
CA GLY A 72 -7.61 -16.11 -24.88
C GLY A 72 -6.16 -15.72 -25.21
N THR A 73 -5.91 -14.44 -25.50
CA THR A 73 -4.59 -13.92 -25.86
C THR A 73 -4.28 -12.62 -25.14
N PHE A 74 -3.01 -12.41 -24.78
CA PHE A 74 -2.56 -11.20 -24.12
C PHE A 74 -1.43 -10.55 -24.93
N TYR A 75 -1.68 -9.36 -25.45
CA TYR A 75 -0.68 -8.62 -26.22
C TYR A 75 0.21 -7.79 -25.29
N LEU A 76 1.53 -7.88 -25.44
CA LEU A 76 2.50 -7.00 -24.81
C LEU A 76 3.05 -6.05 -25.86
N PRO A 77 2.69 -4.75 -25.80
CA PRO A 77 3.28 -3.77 -26.68
C PRO A 77 4.76 -3.59 -26.36
N ASN A 78 5.61 -3.54 -27.38
CA ASN A 78 7.03 -3.26 -27.25
C ASN A 78 7.35 -1.91 -27.89
N LYS A 79 8.23 -1.11 -27.27
CA LYS A 79 8.68 0.17 -27.80
C LYS A 79 9.64 0.01 -28.98
N ARG A 80 10.34 -1.14 -29.08
CA ARG A 80 11.29 -1.44 -30.17
C ARG A 80 10.93 -2.80 -30.80
N GLY A 81 10.20 -2.78 -31.92
CA GLY A 81 9.83 -3.97 -32.70
C GLY A 81 8.35 -4.37 -32.59
N ASN A 82 7.99 -5.51 -33.19
CA ASN A 82 6.65 -6.07 -33.06
C ASN A 82 6.43 -6.53 -31.61
N GLY A 83 5.28 -6.20 -31.03
CA GLY A 83 4.91 -6.66 -29.69
C GLY A 83 4.82 -8.18 -29.59
N ALA A 84 4.78 -8.71 -28.37
CA ALA A 84 4.67 -10.14 -28.11
C ALA A 84 3.23 -10.52 -27.78
N THR A 85 2.68 -11.57 -28.38
CA THR A 85 1.34 -12.08 -28.03
C THR A 85 1.49 -13.35 -27.21
N LEU A 86 1.13 -13.30 -25.93
CA LEU A 86 1.02 -14.47 -25.06
C LEU A 86 -0.28 -15.20 -25.35
N ARG A 87 -0.23 -16.54 -25.32
CA ARG A 87 -1.39 -17.41 -25.57
C ARG A 87 -1.50 -18.49 -24.49
N GLY A 88 -2.70 -19.03 -24.33
CA GLY A 88 -2.96 -20.13 -23.40
C GLY A 88 -2.59 -19.78 -21.96
N ILE A 89 -1.87 -20.68 -21.28
CA ILE A 89 -1.53 -20.52 -19.86
C ILE A 89 -0.77 -19.22 -19.56
N ASN A 90 0.15 -18.79 -20.44
CA ASN A 90 0.92 -17.57 -20.24
C ASN A 90 0.02 -16.32 -20.25
N ALA A 91 -1.04 -16.31 -21.06
CA ALA A 91 -2.00 -15.21 -21.10
C ALA A 91 -2.82 -15.14 -19.80
N TYR A 92 -3.25 -16.27 -19.24
CA TYR A 92 -3.98 -16.31 -17.97
C TYR A 92 -3.11 -15.91 -16.78
N VAL A 93 -1.86 -16.36 -16.74
CA VAL A 93 -0.89 -15.96 -15.72
C VAL A 93 -0.61 -14.45 -15.81
N MET A 94 -0.54 -13.89 -17.01
CA MET A 94 -0.43 -12.43 -17.20
C MET A 94 -1.68 -11.68 -16.72
N CYS A 95 -2.88 -12.22 -16.95
CA CYS A 95 -4.11 -11.64 -16.42
C CYS A 95 -4.10 -11.63 -14.87
N ALA A 96 -3.58 -12.67 -14.22
CA ALA A 96 -3.39 -12.67 -12.78
C ALA A 96 -2.43 -11.56 -12.32
N ALA A 97 -1.33 -11.32 -13.06
CA ALA A 97 -0.42 -10.21 -12.77
C ALA A 97 -1.13 -8.85 -12.83
N VAL A 98 -1.95 -8.62 -13.86
CA VAL A 98 -2.75 -7.40 -14.02
C VAL A 98 -3.75 -7.24 -12.87
N PHE A 99 -4.43 -8.33 -12.46
CA PHE A 99 -5.34 -8.30 -11.31
C PHE A 99 -4.63 -7.83 -10.02
N PHE A 100 -3.47 -8.40 -9.69
CA PHE A 100 -2.73 -8.00 -8.50
C PHE A 100 -2.19 -6.57 -8.59
N TRP A 101 -1.81 -6.13 -9.79
CA TRP A 101 -1.40 -4.74 -10.02
C TRP A 101 -2.57 -3.76 -9.84
N VAL A 102 -3.76 -4.10 -10.34
CA VAL A 102 -4.99 -3.31 -10.11
C VAL A 102 -5.31 -3.27 -8.62
N ALA A 103 -5.24 -4.39 -7.90
CA ALA A 103 -5.48 -4.45 -6.46
C ALA A 103 -4.47 -3.58 -5.67
N HIS A 104 -3.20 -3.57 -6.09
CA HIS A 104 -2.16 -2.71 -5.53
C HIS A 104 -2.53 -1.22 -5.68
N LEU A 105 -2.87 -0.77 -6.89
CA LEU A 105 -3.25 0.63 -7.14
C LEU A 105 -4.55 1.01 -6.42
N ALA A 106 -5.55 0.13 -6.46
CA ALA A 106 -6.82 0.33 -5.77
C ALA A 106 -6.64 0.50 -4.26
N SER A 107 -5.64 -0.16 -3.66
CA SER A 107 -5.35 -0.03 -2.23
C SER A 107 -4.92 1.39 -1.84
N TYR A 108 -4.14 2.11 -2.66
CA TYR A 108 -3.78 3.51 -2.40
C TYR A 108 -4.98 4.45 -2.50
N VAL A 109 -5.89 4.17 -3.43
CA VAL A 109 -7.12 4.95 -3.57
C VAL A 109 -8.02 4.70 -2.35
N ALA A 110 -8.15 3.44 -1.92
CA ALA A 110 -8.97 3.06 -0.76
C ALA A 110 -8.41 3.62 0.56
N ASP A 111 -7.09 3.55 0.78
CA ASP A 111 -6.40 4.08 1.97
C ASP A 111 -6.71 5.57 2.18
N HIS A 112 -6.80 6.36 1.11
CA HIS A 112 -7.16 7.77 1.21
C HIS A 112 -8.60 8.02 1.71
N TYR A 113 -9.54 7.16 1.33
CA TYR A 113 -10.94 7.29 1.77
C TYR A 113 -11.18 6.67 3.15
N ASP A 114 -10.26 5.84 3.64
CA ASP A 114 -10.35 5.24 4.97
C ASP A 114 -9.83 6.22 6.04
N ARG A 115 -10.72 6.63 6.94
CA ARG A 115 -10.39 7.51 8.08
C ARG A 115 -10.12 6.73 9.37
N ARG A 116 -9.98 5.40 9.30
CA ARG A 116 -9.59 4.58 10.44
C ARG A 116 -8.06 4.54 10.57
N ASN A 117 -7.55 4.27 11.77
CA ASN A 117 -6.11 4.08 11.99
C ASN A 117 -5.66 2.68 11.52
N ASN A 118 -5.71 2.42 10.21
CA ASN A 118 -5.35 1.14 9.59
C ASN A 118 -4.33 1.26 8.45
N GLU A 119 -3.59 2.36 8.39
CA GLU A 119 -2.51 2.61 7.41
C GLU A 119 -1.53 1.43 7.30
N GLY A 120 -1.20 0.81 8.44
CA GLY A 120 -0.31 -0.34 8.47
C GLY A 120 -0.86 -1.58 7.75
N ALA A 121 -2.19 -1.76 7.70
CA ALA A 121 -2.82 -2.85 6.98
C ALA A 121 -2.80 -2.59 5.47
N TYR A 122 -3.14 -1.38 5.03
CA TYR A 122 -3.06 -0.97 3.62
C TYR A 122 -1.62 -1.04 3.09
N ALA A 123 -0.63 -0.58 3.86
CA ALA A 123 0.77 -0.66 3.48
C ALA A 123 1.25 -2.12 3.26
N ARG A 124 0.84 -3.04 4.15
CA ARG A 124 1.13 -4.47 4.00
C ARG A 124 0.44 -5.07 2.78
N PHE A 125 -0.84 -4.78 2.60
CA PHE A 125 -1.62 -5.26 1.46
C PHE A 125 -1.03 -4.76 0.13
N ALA A 126 -0.73 -3.46 0.03
CA ALA A 126 -0.10 -2.86 -1.15
C ALA A 126 1.25 -3.52 -1.46
N THR A 127 2.06 -3.79 -0.44
CA THR A 127 3.36 -4.44 -0.60
C THR A 127 3.22 -5.87 -1.10
N GLN A 128 2.31 -6.66 -0.51
CA GLN A 128 2.06 -8.04 -0.93
C GLN A 128 1.52 -8.12 -2.35
N THR A 129 0.51 -7.32 -2.70
CA THR A 129 -0.08 -7.30 -4.04
C THR A 129 0.93 -6.88 -5.11
N LYS A 130 1.81 -5.92 -4.81
CA LYS A 130 2.95 -5.57 -5.69
C LYS A 130 3.86 -6.75 -5.96
N TYR A 131 4.26 -7.50 -4.92
CA TYR A 131 5.13 -8.66 -5.09
C TYR A 131 4.45 -9.78 -5.88
N TRP A 132 3.17 -10.05 -5.62
CA TRP A 132 2.40 -11.00 -6.40
C TRP A 132 2.30 -10.58 -7.88
N ALA A 133 2.02 -9.30 -8.16
CA ALA A 133 1.98 -8.79 -9.53
C ALA A 133 3.30 -9.03 -10.27
N ILE A 134 4.44 -8.74 -9.64
CA ILE A 134 5.78 -8.98 -10.22
C ILE A 134 6.04 -10.47 -10.39
N ALA A 135 5.70 -11.30 -9.40
CA ALA A 135 5.90 -12.74 -9.47
C ALA A 135 5.13 -13.36 -10.64
N PHE A 136 3.85 -13.00 -10.81
CA PHE A 136 3.03 -13.47 -11.92
C PHE A 136 3.48 -12.91 -13.27
N LEU A 137 3.93 -11.65 -13.33
CA LEU A 137 4.50 -11.06 -14.54
C LEU A 137 5.72 -11.88 -15.01
N VAL A 138 6.66 -12.15 -14.11
CA VAL A 138 7.85 -12.94 -14.40
C VAL A 138 7.47 -14.36 -14.78
N ALA A 139 6.54 -14.99 -14.06
CA ALA A 139 6.06 -16.33 -14.39
C ALA A 139 5.43 -16.39 -15.79
N ALA A 140 4.56 -15.44 -16.15
CA ALA A 140 3.93 -15.38 -17.47
C ALA A 140 4.95 -15.27 -18.61
N ILE A 141 6.06 -14.56 -18.37
CA ILE A 141 7.14 -14.41 -19.34
C ILE A 141 7.99 -15.68 -19.38
N VAL A 142 8.39 -16.24 -18.23
CA VAL A 142 9.36 -17.35 -18.14
C VAL A 142 8.75 -18.69 -18.53
N LEU A 143 7.47 -18.92 -18.19
CA LEU A 143 6.81 -20.20 -18.42
C LEU A 143 6.89 -20.62 -19.90
N PRO A 144 7.29 -21.88 -20.17
CA PRO A 144 7.25 -22.42 -21.52
C PRO A 144 5.78 -22.54 -21.95
N GLY A 145 5.35 -21.61 -22.80
CA GLY A 145 4.02 -21.65 -23.41
C GLY A 145 4.06 -22.52 -24.68
N PRO A 146 2.94 -23.16 -25.07
CA PRO A 146 2.86 -24.03 -26.26
C PRO A 146 2.94 -23.29 -27.61
N GLY A 147 3.77 -22.25 -27.73
CA GLY A 147 3.94 -21.49 -28.98
C GLY A 147 4.66 -20.17 -28.81
N ARG A 148 5.83 -20.17 -28.14
CA ARG A 148 6.82 -19.11 -28.42
C ARG A 148 7.35 -19.27 -29.84
#